data_AF-A0A3M9XK77-F1
#
_entry.id   AF-A0A3M9XK77-F1
#
_cell.length_a   1.000
_cell.length_b   1.000
_cell.length_c   1.000
_cell.angle_alpha   90.00
_cell.angle_beta   90.00
_cell.angle_gamma   90.00
#
_symmetry.space_group_name_H-M   'P 1'
#
loop_
_entity.id
_entity.type
_entity.pdbx_description
1 polymer ?
#
loop_
_entity_poly.entity_id
_entity_poly.type
_entity_poly.pdbx_seq_one_letter_code
_entity_poly.pdbx_strand_id
1 'polypeptide(L)'
;MPEGFLAAKLAIIVVDRRSADVMTDTTTQLAILSDALVKIIELGPMAAEGKASPADLLTRSGDIAAQALTAAATYGRLPSFSESVDGQQDTHPQS
;
A
#
# COMPACT_ATOMS: atom_id res chain seq x y z
N MET A 1 20.93 -11.68 -17.16
CA MET A 1 20.44 -11.10 -15.89
C MET A 1 18.99 -10.65 -16.13
N PRO A 2 17.93 -11.37 -15.71
CA PRO A 2 16.60 -10.80 -15.77
C PRO A 2 16.25 -10.15 -14.43
N GLU A 3 16.26 -8.82 -14.44
CA GLU A 3 15.19 -7.92 -13.96
C GLU A 3 14.33 -8.48 -12.82
N GLY A 4 14.69 -8.10 -11.59
CA GLY A 4 13.90 -8.38 -10.40
C GLY A 4 12.66 -7.51 -10.32
N PHE A 5 11.55 -7.97 -10.91
CA PHE A 5 10.23 -7.46 -10.56
C PHE A 5 9.78 -8.18 -9.27
N LEU A 6 9.90 -7.52 -8.11
CA LEU A 6 9.38 -8.03 -6.85
C LEU A 6 7.84 -8.10 -6.93
N ALA A 7 7.31 -9.31 -7.15
CA ALA A 7 5.90 -9.58 -7.02
C ALA A 7 5.49 -9.46 -5.54
N ALA A 8 4.94 -8.30 -5.16
CA ALA A 8 4.34 -8.11 -3.84
C ALA A 8 3.07 -8.97 -3.73
N LYS A 9 3.14 -10.07 -2.98
CA LYS A 9 2.01 -10.96 -2.74
C LYS A 9 1.40 -10.67 -1.38
N LEU A 10 0.27 -9.95 -1.35
CA LEU A 10 -0.54 -9.79 -0.13
C LEU A 10 -1.51 -10.97 0.01
N ALA A 11 -1.52 -11.60 1.20
CA ALA A 11 -2.50 -12.63 1.57
C ALA A 11 -3.29 -12.16 2.80
N ILE A 12 -4.63 -12.23 2.72
CA ILE A 12 -5.55 -11.76 3.77
C ILE A 12 -6.44 -12.94 4.20
N ILE A 13 -6.48 -13.24 5.50
CA ILE A 13 -7.32 -14.30 6.09
C ILE A 13 -8.23 -13.66 7.14
N VAL A 14 -9.57 -13.69 6.97
CA VAL A 14 -10.54 -13.29 8.02
C VAL A 14 -11.84 -14.12 7.93
N VAL A 15 -12.45 -14.39 9.10
CA VAL A 15 -13.49 -15.38 9.41
C VAL A 15 -14.92 -14.78 9.51
N ASP A 16 -15.93 -15.53 9.01
CA ASP A 16 -17.41 -15.46 9.21
C ASP A 16 -18.32 -14.54 8.34
N ARG A 17 -19.62 -14.86 8.18
CA ARG A 17 -20.51 -14.40 7.07
C ARG A 17 -21.18 -13.04 7.27
N ARG A 18 -21.29 -12.51 8.50
CA ARG A 18 -21.56 -11.06 8.73
C ARG A 18 -20.33 -10.22 8.38
N SER A 19 -19.17 -10.85 8.39
CA SER A 19 -17.95 -10.32 7.82
C SER A 19 -17.98 -10.33 6.29
N ALA A 20 -18.95 -10.91 5.58
CA ALA A 20 -18.93 -10.91 4.10
C ALA A 20 -19.16 -9.51 3.50
N ASP A 21 -20.04 -8.72 4.10
CA ASP A 21 -20.30 -7.33 3.70
C ASP A 21 -19.09 -6.44 4.07
N VAL A 22 -18.63 -6.53 5.32
CA VAL A 22 -17.39 -5.90 5.80
C VAL A 22 -16.14 -6.35 5.01
N MET A 23 -16.10 -7.59 4.53
CA MET A 23 -15.03 -8.15 3.69
C MET A 23 -15.11 -7.59 2.28
N THR A 24 -16.31 -7.37 1.75
CA THR A 24 -16.48 -6.72 0.44
C THR A 24 -15.99 -5.27 0.50
N ASP A 25 -16.34 -4.56 1.56
CA ASP A 25 -15.88 -3.21 1.82
C ASP A 25 -14.35 -3.14 2.04
N THR A 26 -13.80 -3.98 2.91
CA THR A 26 -12.35 -4.04 3.17
C THR A 26 -11.56 -4.46 1.93
N THR A 27 -12.07 -5.41 1.15
CA THR A 27 -11.42 -5.83 -0.11
C THR A 27 -11.44 -4.71 -1.13
N THR A 28 -12.54 -3.96 -1.22
CA THR A 28 -12.64 -2.77 -2.08
C THR A 28 -11.66 -1.68 -1.63
N GLN A 29 -11.58 -1.40 -0.32
CA GLN A 29 -10.61 -0.46 0.24
C GLN A 29 -9.17 -0.85 -0.12
N LEU A 30 -8.81 -2.11 0.07
CA LEU A 30 -7.45 -2.59 -0.22
C LEU A 30 -7.16 -2.59 -1.72
N ALA A 31 -8.13 -2.88 -2.58
CA ALA A 31 -7.98 -2.78 -4.02
C ALA A 31 -7.70 -1.32 -4.46
N ILE A 32 -8.45 -0.35 -3.92
CA ILE A 32 -8.24 1.09 -4.17
C ILE A 32 -6.84 1.52 -3.72
N LEU A 33 -6.44 1.14 -2.50
CA LEU A 33 -5.13 1.50 -1.96
C LEU A 33 -3.99 0.82 -2.72
N SER A 34 -4.15 -0.44 -3.12
CA SER A 34 -3.14 -1.18 -3.90
C SER A 34 -2.97 -0.59 -5.30
N ASP A 35 -4.07 -0.24 -5.97
CA ASP A 35 -4.03 0.45 -7.26
C ASP A 35 -3.31 1.81 -7.17
N ALA A 36 -3.55 2.57 -6.09
CA ALA A 36 -2.86 3.82 -5.83
C ALA A 36 -1.34 3.63 -5.63
N LEU A 37 -0.92 2.58 -4.92
CA LEU A 37 0.50 2.25 -4.75
C LEU A 37 1.15 1.90 -6.09
N VAL A 38 0.47 1.13 -6.96
CA VAL A 38 0.96 0.83 -8.31
C VAL A 38 1.17 2.13 -9.10
N LYS A 39 0.18 3.02 -9.11
CA LYS A 39 0.27 4.33 -9.79
C LYS A 39 1.40 5.20 -9.28
N ILE A 40 1.71 5.16 -7.97
CA ILE A 40 2.85 5.88 -7.38
C ILE A 40 4.17 5.26 -7.83
N ILE A 41 4.28 3.92 -7.84
CA ILE A 41 5.49 3.22 -8.32
C ILE A 41 5.75 3.53 -9.80
N GLU A 42 4.69 3.62 -10.61
CA GLU A 42 4.76 3.99 -12.03
C GLU A 42 5.29 5.41 -12.28
N LEU A 43 5.39 6.27 -11.25
CA LEU A 43 6.08 7.56 -11.35
C LEU A 43 7.61 7.42 -11.29
N GLY A 44 8.14 6.29 -10.82
CA GLY A 44 9.57 6.02 -10.70
C GLY A 44 10.35 6.18 -12.02
N PRO A 45 9.89 5.59 -13.14
CA PRO A 45 10.49 5.81 -14.45
C PRO A 45 10.54 7.29 -14.87
N MET A 46 9.52 8.09 -14.53
CA MET A 46 9.52 9.53 -14.83
C MET A 46 10.61 10.27 -14.05
N ALA A 47 10.91 9.83 -12.82
CA ALA A 47 12.02 10.33 -12.03
C ALA A 47 13.37 9.93 -12.63
N ALA A 48 13.53 8.65 -12.99
CA ALA A 48 14.77 8.10 -13.52
C ALA A 48 15.14 8.70 -14.88
N GLU A 49 14.14 9.01 -15.71
CA GLU A 49 14.32 9.61 -17.04
C GLU A 49 14.41 11.15 -17.00
N GLY A 50 14.32 11.77 -15.81
CA GLY A 50 14.39 13.22 -15.64
C GLY A 50 13.23 13.98 -16.28
N LYS A 51 12.09 13.31 -16.52
CA LYS A 51 10.92 13.87 -17.21
C LYS A 51 10.04 14.76 -16.32
N ALA A 52 10.26 14.76 -15.02
CA ALA A 52 9.57 15.58 -14.04
C ALA A 52 10.49 15.93 -12.88
N SER A 53 10.26 17.08 -12.23
CA SER A 53 11.04 17.45 -11.06
C SER A 53 10.68 16.55 -9.87
N PRO A 54 11.61 16.29 -8.93
CA PRO A 54 11.31 15.51 -7.72
C PRO A 54 10.14 16.09 -6.92
N ALA A 55 10.00 17.42 -6.87
CA ALA A 55 8.91 18.09 -6.18
C ALA A 55 7.55 17.83 -6.84
N ASP A 56 7.48 17.83 -8.17
CA ASP A 56 6.25 17.53 -8.91
C ASP A 56 5.84 16.07 -8.72
N LEU A 57 6.81 15.14 -8.71
CA LEU A 57 6.56 13.72 -8.50
C LEU A 57 6.07 13.43 -7.08
N LEU A 58 6.65 14.08 -6.06
CA LEU A 58 6.18 13.97 -4.68
C LEU A 58 4.77 14.54 -4.52
N THR A 59 4.50 15.70 -5.11
CA THR A 59 3.16 16.32 -5.10
C THR A 59 2.14 15.37 -5.73
N ARG A 60 2.44 14.85 -6.92
CA ARG A 60 1.56 13.91 -7.63
C ARG A 60 1.36 12.61 -6.87
N SER A 61 2.40 12.09 -6.22
CA SER A 61 2.29 10.90 -5.36
C SER A 61 1.37 11.16 -4.16
N GLY A 62 1.51 12.34 -3.53
CA GLY A 62 0.66 12.78 -2.43
C GLY A 62 -0.80 12.91 -2.85
N ASP A 63 -1.07 13.51 -4.01
CA ASP A 63 -2.43 13.65 -4.55
C ASP A 63 -3.08 12.30 -4.83
N ILE A 64 -2.33 11.35 -5.41
CA ILE A 64 -2.82 9.97 -5.64
C ILE A 64 -3.16 9.30 -4.32
N ALA A 65 -2.26 9.39 -3.32
CA ALA A 65 -2.48 8.80 -2.01
C ALA A 65 -3.70 9.42 -1.29
N ALA A 66 -3.85 10.74 -1.32
CA ALA A 66 -4.97 11.44 -0.69
C ALA A 66 -6.31 11.06 -1.35
N GLN A 67 -6.35 11.00 -2.68
CA GLN A 67 -7.54 10.56 -3.42
C GLN A 67 -7.92 9.12 -3.10
N ALA A 68 -6.93 8.22 -3.08
CA ALA A 68 -7.17 6.81 -2.76
C ALA A 68 -7.65 6.61 -1.33
N LEU A 69 -7.05 7.33 -0.37
CA LEU A 69 -7.46 7.30 1.02
C LEU A 69 -8.91 7.78 1.19
N THR A 70 -9.25 8.88 0.52
CA THR A 70 -10.61 9.45 0.51
C THR A 70 -11.61 8.47 -0.09
N ALA A 71 -11.28 7.86 -1.23
CA ALA A 71 -12.11 6.88 -1.89
C ALA A 71 -12.28 5.61 -1.05
N ALA A 72 -11.21 5.09 -0.45
CA ALA A 72 -11.31 3.93 0.42
C ALA A 72 -12.15 4.21 1.68
N ALA A 73 -12.06 5.42 2.25
CA ALA A 73 -12.87 5.82 3.39
C ALA A 73 -14.39 5.87 3.11
N THR A 74 -14.83 5.87 1.83
CA THR A 74 -16.27 5.79 1.51
C THR A 74 -16.86 4.40 1.75
N TYR A 75 -16.02 3.37 1.82
CA TYR A 75 -16.39 1.98 2.09
C TYR A 75 -16.25 1.64 3.58
N GLY A 76 -16.33 2.63 4.46
CA GLY A 76 -16.26 2.46 5.92
C GLY A 76 -14.96 2.97 6.53
N ARG A 77 -14.85 2.84 7.85
CA ARG A 77 -13.66 3.26 8.59
C ARG A 77 -12.46 2.45 8.11
N LEU A 78 -11.43 3.13 7.64
CA LEU A 78 -10.17 2.49 7.27
C LEU A 78 -9.59 1.71 8.45
N PRO A 79 -8.96 0.54 8.19
CA PRO A 79 -8.29 -0.20 9.23
C PRO A 79 -7.23 0.69 9.89
N SER A 80 -7.15 0.63 11.22
CA SER A 80 -6.08 1.31 11.94
C SER A 80 -4.75 0.72 11.47
N PHE A 81 -3.86 1.57 10.96
CA PHE A 81 -2.48 1.22 10.72
C PHE A 81 -1.77 1.17 12.07
N SER A 82 -2.06 0.17 12.91
CA SER A 82 -1.25 -0.08 14.10
C SER A 82 0.15 -0.47 13.63
N GLU A 83 1.15 0.30 14.05
CA GLU A 83 2.55 -0.06 13.97
C GLU A 83 2.71 -1.51 14.47
N SER A 84 3.10 -2.41 13.57
CA SER A 84 3.52 -3.77 13.91
C SER A 84 4.61 -4.19 12.95
N VAL A 85 5.75 -3.50 13.10
CA VAL A 85 7.07 -4.13 13.09
C VAL A 85 7.83 -3.44 14.21
N ASP A 86 7.56 -3.86 15.45
CA ASP A 86 8.66 -3.89 16.42
C ASP A 86 9.75 -4.71 15.75
N GLY A 87 10.90 -4.08 15.50
CA GLY A 87 12.06 -4.78 15.02
C GLY A 87 12.32 -5.95 15.96
N GLN A 88 12.18 -7.17 15.44
CA GLN A 88 12.76 -8.34 16.07
C GLN A 88 14.29 -8.15 16.00
N GLN A 89 14.81 -7.40 16.95
CA GLN A 89 16.20 -7.47 17.33
C GLN A 89 16.40 -8.87 17.89
N ASP A 90 16.86 -9.78 17.03
CA ASP A 90 17.43 -11.05 17.46
C ASP A 90 18.71 -10.76 18.26
N THR A 91 18.57 -10.33 19.51
CA THR A 91 19.66 -10.39 20.49
C THR A 91 19.71 -11.80 21.02
N HIS A 92 20.31 -12.72 20.26
CA HIS A 92 20.70 -14.01 20.79
C HIS A 92 22.11 -13.88 21.39
N PRO A 93 22.29 -13.98 22.73
CA PRO A 93 23.61 -14.06 23.30
C PRO A 93 24.20 -15.44 22.95
N GLN A 94 25.36 -15.46 22.28
CA GLN A 94 26.20 -16.64 22.21
C GLN A 94 26.68 -16.96 23.63
N SER A 95 26.35 -18.15 24.12
CA SER A 95 27.04 -18.80 25.24
C SER A 95 28.08 -19.77 24.69
#